data_AF-A0A2N2VYR7-F1
#
_entry.id   AF-A0A2N2VYR7-F1
#
_cell.length_a   1.000
_cell.length_b   1.000
_cell.length_c   1.000
_cell.angle_alpha   90.00
_cell.angle_beta   90.00
_cell.angle_gamma   90.00
#
_symmetry.space_group_name_H-M   'P 1'
#
loop_
_entity.id
_entity.type
_entity.pdbx_description
1 polymer ?
#
loop_
_entity_poly.entity_id
_entity_poly.type
_entity_poly.pdbx_seq_one_letter_code
_entity_poly.pdbx_strand_id
1 'polypeptide(L)'
;MLKKSSFIYSGIIVIILFTALSGCGVTSRSNQKDMSQWERDYRRDYNNRLNYNERRINELKESRHRERVYVIETRNNDMKRKLDTFRGNSRDEWDSFKRGFNRDMRKVEKSIKSFAKNSNWNNKNKNNKKR
;
A
#
# COMPACT_ATOMS: atom_id res chain seq x y z
N MET A 1 23.04 -15.36 -48.26
CA MET A 1 23.05 -13.98 -47.71
C MET A 1 21.89 -13.86 -46.73
N LEU A 2 22.18 -13.85 -45.43
CA LEU A 2 21.21 -13.79 -44.34
C LEU A 2 20.81 -12.33 -44.07
N LYS A 3 19.57 -11.94 -44.39
CA LYS A 3 18.97 -10.71 -43.85
C LYS A 3 18.24 -11.06 -42.56
N LYS A 4 18.86 -10.75 -41.42
CA LYS A 4 18.23 -10.73 -40.10
C LYS A 4 17.18 -9.59 -40.13
N SER A 5 15.91 -9.94 -40.26
CA SER A 5 14.84 -8.96 -40.07
C SER A 5 14.61 -8.78 -38.58
N SER A 6 14.84 -7.55 -38.15
CA SER A 6 14.88 -7.08 -36.78
C SER A 6 13.56 -7.30 -36.04
N PHE A 7 13.70 -7.79 -34.82
CA PHE A 7 12.70 -7.83 -33.76
C PHE A 7 11.89 -6.53 -33.66
N ILE A 8 10.64 -6.56 -34.15
CA ILE A 8 9.59 -5.62 -33.73
C ILE A 8 8.62 -6.41 -32.86
N TYR A 9 9.09 -6.78 -31.66
CA TYR A 9 8.27 -7.26 -30.54
C TYR A 9 8.65 -6.52 -29.24
N SER A 10 9.05 -5.25 -29.37
CA SER A 10 9.58 -4.44 -28.27
C SER A 10 8.53 -3.53 -27.61
N GLY A 11 7.35 -4.06 -27.27
CA GLY A 11 6.42 -3.26 -26.46
C GLY A 11 5.14 -3.92 -25.96
N ILE A 12 4.73 -5.06 -26.52
CA ILE A 12 3.39 -5.62 -26.24
C ILE A 12 3.43 -7.04 -25.62
N ILE A 13 4.56 -7.76 -25.64
CA ILE A 13 4.69 -9.13 -25.06
C ILE A 13 5.46 -9.12 -23.72
N VAL A 14 5.14 -8.20 -22.81
CA VAL A 14 5.48 -8.35 -21.37
C VAL A 14 4.29 -7.98 -20.49
N ILE A 15 3.08 -8.15 -21.02
CA ILE A 15 1.86 -8.17 -20.25
C ILE A 15 1.40 -9.63 -20.31
N ILE A 16 1.22 -10.25 -19.14
CA ILE A 16 0.83 -11.66 -18.92
C ILE A 16 2.02 -12.64 -18.79
N LEU A 17 2.65 -12.70 -17.61
CA LEU A 17 2.98 -13.98 -16.94
C LEU A 17 3.53 -13.87 -15.50
N PHE A 18 3.09 -12.90 -14.70
CA PHE A 18 3.28 -12.98 -13.23
C PHE A 18 2.02 -12.54 -12.50
N THR A 19 0.92 -13.26 -12.73
CA THR A 19 -0.16 -13.42 -11.75
C THR A 19 -0.06 -14.81 -11.14
N ALA A 20 0.92 -14.99 -10.26
CA ALA A 20 0.89 -16.05 -9.27
C ALA A 20 1.84 -15.67 -8.14
N LEU A 21 1.30 -15.68 -6.91
CA LEU A 21 1.95 -15.48 -5.62
C LEU A 21 1.78 -14.08 -5.02
N SER A 22 0.80 -14.03 -4.12
CA SER A 22 0.65 -13.08 -3.04
C SER A 22 1.99 -12.93 -2.28
N GLY A 23 2.74 -11.88 -2.56
CA GLY A 23 3.96 -11.55 -1.82
C GLY A 23 4.97 -10.82 -2.68
N CYS A 24 5.44 -9.68 -2.18
CA CYS A 24 6.45 -8.80 -2.77
C CYS A 24 5.96 -7.98 -3.99
N GLY A 25 5.76 -6.68 -3.74
CA GLY A 25 5.44 -5.72 -4.78
C GLY A 25 6.50 -5.71 -5.86
N VAL A 26 6.07 -5.97 -7.09
CA VAL A 26 6.82 -5.65 -8.30
C VAL A 26 6.89 -4.13 -8.36
N THR A 27 7.97 -3.56 -7.82
CA THR A 27 8.29 -2.15 -8.05
C THR A 27 8.81 -2.05 -9.48
N SER A 28 7.99 -1.51 -10.38
CA SER A 28 8.48 -1.09 -11.69
C SER A 28 9.57 -0.04 -11.47
N ARG A 29 10.82 -0.45 -11.65
CA ARG A 29 12.02 0.38 -11.52
C ARG A 29 12.13 1.33 -12.73
N SER A 30 11.15 2.20 -12.92
CA SER A 30 11.22 3.27 -13.90
C SER A 30 11.97 4.46 -13.30
N ASN A 31 13.20 4.67 -13.78
CA ASN A 31 14.05 5.86 -13.67
C ASN A 31 13.93 6.71 -12.38
N GLN A 32 14.66 6.30 -11.35
CA GLN A 32 14.81 7.01 -10.07
C GLN A 32 15.78 8.20 -10.14
N LYS A 33 16.34 8.54 -11.31
CA LYS A 33 17.52 9.41 -11.43
C LYS A 33 17.24 10.92 -11.29
N ASP A 34 16.00 11.38 -11.44
CA ASP A 34 15.65 12.82 -11.37
C ASP A 34 14.74 13.20 -10.20
N MET A 35 14.64 12.35 -9.16
CA MET A 35 13.81 12.66 -8.00
C MET A 35 14.49 13.69 -7.10
N SER A 36 13.76 14.74 -6.72
CA SER A 36 14.27 15.71 -5.73
C SER A 36 14.48 15.06 -4.36
N GLN A 37 15.33 15.64 -3.50
CA GLN A 37 15.56 15.11 -2.16
C GLN A 37 14.29 15.08 -1.31
N TRP A 38 13.51 16.17 -1.33
CA TRP A 38 12.29 16.27 -0.54
C TRP A 38 11.23 15.27 -1.02
N GLU A 39 11.17 14.95 -2.33
CA GLU A 39 10.26 13.92 -2.83
C GLU A 39 10.65 12.54 -2.29
N ARG A 40 11.96 12.21 -2.30
CA ARG A 40 12.45 10.96 -1.72
C ARG A 40 12.06 10.81 -0.25
N ASP A 41 12.18 11.89 0.52
CA ASP A 41 11.88 11.89 1.95
C ASP A 41 10.38 11.68 2.20
N TYR A 42 9.51 12.36 1.44
CA TYR A 42 8.06 12.18 1.55
C TYR A 42 7.62 10.75 1.17
N ARG A 43 8.14 10.21 0.07
CA ARG A 43 7.85 8.83 -0.33
C ARG A 43 8.32 7.83 0.72
N ARG A 44 9.50 8.05 1.30
CA ARG A 44 10.05 7.20 2.38
C ARG A 44 9.14 7.22 3.61
N ASP A 45 8.73 8.38 4.09
CA ASP A 45 7.80 8.50 5.22
C ASP A 45 6.50 7.74 4.96
N TYR A 46 5.88 7.96 3.80
CA TYR A 46 4.62 7.30 3.46
C TYR A 46 4.76 5.80 3.31
N ASN A 47 5.82 5.32 2.67
CA ASN A 47 6.10 3.89 2.57
C ASN A 47 6.29 3.26 3.95
N ASN A 48 7.01 3.91 4.86
CA ASN A 48 7.18 3.41 6.23
C ASN A 48 5.84 3.26 6.95
N ARG A 49 4.96 4.26 6.83
CA ARG A 49 3.63 4.25 7.46
C ARG A 49 2.71 3.19 6.85
N LEU A 50 2.71 3.04 5.52
CA LEU A 50 1.92 2.03 4.81
C LEU A 50 2.38 0.60 5.15
N ASN A 51 3.69 0.39 5.23
CA ASN A 51 4.27 -0.90 5.61
C ASN A 51 3.99 -1.23 7.09
N TYR A 52 4.03 -0.23 7.95
CA TYR A 52 3.63 -0.41 9.35
C TYR A 52 2.15 -0.78 9.48
N ASN A 53 1.27 -0.11 8.73
CA ASN A 53 -0.15 -0.44 8.69
C ASN A 53 -0.39 -1.85 8.14
N GLU A 54 0.33 -2.27 7.11
CA GLU A 54 0.23 -3.61 6.53
C GLU A 54 0.56 -4.71 7.55
N ARG A 55 1.64 -4.55 8.33
CA ARG A 55 1.99 -5.50 9.40
C ARG A 55 0.83 -5.64 10.40
N ARG A 56 0.28 -4.51 10.86
CA ARG A 56 -0.85 -4.50 11.79
C ARG A 56 -2.11 -5.10 11.19
N ILE A 57 -2.38 -4.86 9.90
CA ILE A 57 -3.51 -5.47 9.20
C ILE A 57 -3.34 -6.98 9.14
N ASN A 58 -2.13 -7.48 8.85
CA ASN A 58 -1.84 -8.91 8.83
C ASN A 58 -2.06 -9.57 10.19
N GLU A 59 -1.65 -8.92 11.29
CA GLU A 59 -1.96 -9.39 12.66
C GLU A 59 -3.48 -9.50 12.91
N LEU A 60 -4.29 -8.64 12.28
CA LEU A 60 -5.74 -8.66 12.41
C LEU A 60 -6.44 -9.69 11.51
N LYS A 61 -5.78 -10.20 10.46
CA LYS A 61 -6.37 -11.19 9.52
C LYS A 61 -6.72 -12.52 10.18
N GLU A 62 -6.02 -12.86 11.25
CA GLU A 62 -6.29 -14.06 12.07
C GLU A 62 -7.53 -13.90 12.96
N SER A 63 -8.15 -12.72 13.00
CA SER A 63 -9.39 -12.49 13.76
C SER A 63 -10.64 -13.02 13.04
N ARG A 64 -11.71 -13.27 13.82
CA ARG A 64 -13.02 -13.72 13.30
C ARG A 64 -13.76 -12.70 12.43
N HIS A 65 -13.23 -11.48 12.24
CA HIS A 65 -13.88 -10.40 11.49
C HIS A 65 -13.12 -10.04 10.21
N ARG A 66 -12.80 -11.07 9.40
CA ARG A 66 -12.01 -10.93 8.17
C ARG A 66 -12.55 -9.90 7.18
N GLU A 67 -13.87 -9.78 7.04
CA GLU A 67 -14.50 -8.81 6.14
C GLU A 67 -14.09 -7.36 6.46
N ARG A 68 -14.15 -6.97 7.74
CA ARG A 68 -13.76 -5.62 8.17
C ARG A 68 -12.27 -5.37 7.98
N VAL A 69 -11.44 -6.41 8.17
CA VAL A 69 -10.00 -6.34 7.92
C VAL A 69 -9.72 -6.17 6.43
N TYR A 70 -10.46 -6.84 5.56
CA TYR A 70 -10.34 -6.73 4.10
C TYR A 70 -10.63 -5.31 3.60
N VAL A 71 -11.63 -4.62 4.17
CA VAL A 71 -11.89 -3.20 3.83
C VAL A 71 -10.71 -2.31 4.21
N ILE A 72 -10.08 -2.56 5.35
CA ILE A 72 -8.90 -1.79 5.80
C ILE A 72 -7.69 -2.08 4.90
N GLU A 73 -7.47 -3.34 4.56
CA GLU A 73 -6.43 -3.79 3.62
C GLU A 73 -6.58 -3.14 2.24
N THR A 74 -7.80 -3.19 1.70
CA THR A 74 -8.11 -2.60 0.39
C THR A 74 -7.77 -1.11 0.36
N ARG A 75 -8.12 -0.37 1.43
CA ARG A 75 -7.77 1.06 1.55
C ARG A 75 -6.27 1.28 1.65
N ASN A 76 -5.54 0.46 2.42
CA ASN A 76 -4.09 0.55 2.53
C ASN A 76 -3.39 0.29 1.17
N ASN A 77 -3.90 -0.68 0.41
CA ASN A 77 -3.39 -1.00 -0.93
C ASN A 77 -3.72 0.08 -1.95
N ASP A 78 -4.91 0.68 -1.89
CA ASP A 78 -5.26 1.82 -2.74
C ASP A 78 -4.32 3.02 -2.48
N MET A 79 -3.96 3.26 -1.22
CA MET A 79 -2.99 4.29 -0.87
C MET A 79 -1.59 4.00 -1.39
N LYS A 80 -1.12 2.75 -1.33
CA LYS A 80 0.15 2.34 -1.97
C LYS A 80 0.14 2.68 -3.45
N ARG A 81 -0.91 2.23 -4.17
CA ARG A 81 -1.09 2.51 -5.59
C ARG A 81 -1.09 4.01 -5.88
N LYS A 82 -1.83 4.80 -5.09
CA LYS A 82 -1.91 6.26 -5.23
C LYS A 82 -0.54 6.93 -5.08
N LEU A 83 0.28 6.48 -4.14
CA LEU A 83 1.66 6.97 -3.98
C LEU A 83 2.54 6.57 -5.16
N ASP A 84 2.46 5.33 -5.63
CA ASP A 84 3.26 4.80 -6.73
C ASP A 84 2.93 5.48 -8.08
N THR A 85 1.64 5.77 -8.32
CA THR A 85 1.18 6.42 -9.55
C THR A 85 1.37 7.93 -9.54
N PHE A 86 1.59 8.54 -8.37
CA PHE A 86 1.73 9.99 -8.28
C PHE A 86 3.05 10.45 -8.91
N ARG A 87 2.98 11.43 -9.82
CA ARG A 87 4.12 12.01 -10.56
C ARG A 87 4.19 13.53 -10.39
N GLY A 88 3.95 14.03 -9.17
CA GLY A 88 4.03 15.46 -8.91
C GLY A 88 5.44 16.00 -9.17
N ASN A 89 5.54 17.01 -10.02
CA ASN A 89 6.78 17.63 -10.48
C ASN A 89 7.12 18.90 -9.69
N SER A 90 6.21 19.40 -8.86
CA SER A 90 6.40 20.61 -8.06
C SER A 90 6.09 20.39 -6.58
N ARG A 91 6.62 21.28 -5.73
CA ARG A 91 6.36 21.24 -4.28
C ARG A 91 4.89 21.48 -3.96
N ASP A 92 4.21 22.34 -4.72
CA ASP A 92 2.80 22.67 -4.52
C ASP A 92 1.86 21.49 -4.85
N GLU A 93 2.19 20.73 -5.90
CA GLU A 93 1.50 19.48 -6.23
C GLU A 93 1.66 18.45 -5.12
N TRP A 94 2.86 18.34 -4.57
CA TRP A 94 3.12 17.49 -3.42
C TRP A 94 2.41 17.97 -2.17
N ASP A 95 2.35 19.26 -1.88
CA ASP A 95 1.62 19.80 -0.73
C ASP A 95 0.11 19.50 -0.84
N SER A 96 -0.45 19.63 -2.05
CA SER A 96 -1.83 19.26 -2.33
C SER A 96 -2.08 17.76 -2.19
N PHE A 97 -1.19 16.94 -2.72
CA PHE A 97 -1.24 15.49 -2.57
C PHE A 97 -1.19 15.07 -1.09
N LYS A 98 -0.22 15.60 -0.33
CA LYS A 98 -0.01 15.30 1.09
C LYS A 98 -1.26 15.59 1.92
N ARG A 99 -1.99 16.69 1.66
CA ARG A 99 -3.23 17.02 2.38
C ARG A 99 -4.27 15.90 2.28
N GLY A 100 -4.56 15.45 1.06
CA GLY A 100 -5.50 14.34 0.83
C GLY A 100 -4.96 13.02 1.36
N PHE A 101 -3.71 12.71 1.04
CA PHE A 101 -3.06 11.46 1.42
C PHE A 101 -2.98 11.29 2.94
N ASN A 102 -2.62 12.33 3.68
CA ASN A 102 -2.58 12.30 5.15
C ASN A 102 -3.96 12.08 5.76
N ARG A 103 -5.01 12.67 5.20
CA ARG A 103 -6.38 12.45 5.65
C ARG A 103 -6.79 10.99 5.49
N ASP A 104 -6.50 10.41 4.34
CA ASP A 104 -6.84 9.02 4.04
C ASP A 104 -6.00 8.06 4.91
N MET A 105 -4.72 8.36 5.13
CA MET A 105 -3.84 7.60 6.03
C MET A 105 -4.40 7.55 7.45
N ARG A 106 -4.79 8.71 7.99
CA ARG A 106 -5.37 8.81 9.35
C ARG A 106 -6.64 7.98 9.49
N LYS A 107 -7.46 7.89 8.43
CA LYS A 107 -8.66 7.04 8.43
C LYS A 107 -8.30 5.56 8.49
N VAL A 108 -7.29 5.12 7.74
CA VAL A 108 -6.78 3.73 7.80
C VAL A 108 -6.23 3.44 9.20
N GLU A 109 -5.32 4.27 9.71
CA GLU A 109 -4.72 4.13 11.04
C GLU A 109 -5.77 4.07 12.16
N LYS A 110 -6.79 4.94 12.09
CA LYS A 110 -7.93 4.95 13.03
C LYS A 110 -8.77 3.68 12.94
N SER A 111 -9.00 3.17 11.72
CA SER A 111 -9.76 1.93 11.51
C SER A 111 -9.03 0.73 12.12
N ILE A 112 -7.71 0.62 11.90
CA ILE A 112 -6.87 -0.42 12.51
C ILE A 112 -6.93 -0.32 14.04
N LYS A 113 -6.75 0.89 14.60
CA LYS A 113 -6.78 1.11 16.06
C LYS A 113 -8.14 0.77 16.67
N SER A 114 -9.24 1.20 16.04
CA SER A 114 -10.59 0.90 16.52
C SER A 114 -10.87 -0.59 16.50
N PHE A 115 -10.42 -1.28 15.46
CA PHE A 115 -10.59 -2.72 15.34
C PHE A 115 -9.83 -3.47 16.46
N ALA A 116 -8.55 -3.12 16.67
CA ALA A 116 -7.72 -3.71 17.72
C ALA A 116 -8.27 -3.45 19.14
N LYS A 117 -8.85 -2.26 19.39
CA LYS A 117 -9.50 -1.96 20.68
C LYS A 117 -10.75 -2.82 20.90
N ASN A 118 -11.58 -2.97 19.86
CA ASN A 118 -12.83 -3.74 19.95
C ASN A 118 -12.55 -5.24 20.14
N SER A 119 -11.53 -5.80 19.50
CA SER A 119 -11.15 -7.19 19.71
C SER A 119 -10.65 -7.45 21.14
N ASN A 120 -9.88 -6.53 21.71
CA ASN A 120 -9.37 -6.64 23.08
C ASN A 120 -10.50 -6.51 24.13
N TRP A 121 -11.42 -5.54 23.96
CA TRP A 121 -12.59 -5.40 24.84
C TRP A 121 -13.49 -6.63 24.84
N ASN A 122 -13.75 -7.21 23.66
CA ASN A 122 -14.54 -8.44 23.53
C ASN A 122 -13.90 -9.63 24.27
N ASN A 123 -12.57 -9.73 24.30
CA ASN A 123 -11.88 -10.81 25.01
C ASN A 123 -11.99 -10.64 26.54
N LYS A 124 -11.81 -9.41 27.05
CA LYS A 124 -11.91 -9.11 28.49
C LYS A 124 -13.30 -9.44 29.06
N ASN A 125 -14.37 -9.07 28.36
CA ASN A 125 -15.73 -9.37 28.80
C ASN A 125 -16.07 -10.87 28.78
N LYS A 126 -15.48 -11.63 27.86
CA LYS A 126 -15.70 -13.08 27.77
C LYS A 126 -15.05 -13.83 28.94
N ASN A 127 -13.93 -13.33 29.45
CA ASN A 127 -13.23 -13.89 30.61
C ASN A 127 -13.92 -13.53 31.93
N ASN A 128 -14.53 -12.35 32.03
CA ASN A 128 -15.29 -11.94 33.23
C ASN A 128 -16.64 -12.65 33.38
N LYS A 129 -17.24 -13.15 32.29
CA LYS A 129 -18.53 -13.88 32.33
C LYS A 129 -18.39 -15.39 32.62
N LYS A 130 -17.15 -15.91 32.63
CA LYS A 130 -16.83 -17.32 32.93
C LYS A 130 -16.35 -17.54 34.37
N ARG A 131 -16.34 -16.49 35.19
CA ARG A 131 -16.06 -16.52 36.63
C ARG A 131 -17.36 -16.23 37.36
#